data_AF-A0A966W9Z0-F1
#
_entry.id   AF-A0A966W9Z0-F1
#
_cell.length_a   1.000
_cell.length_b   1.000
_cell.length_c   1.000
_cell.angle_alpha   90.00
_cell.angle_beta   90.00
_cell.angle_gamma   90.00
#
_symmetry.space_group_name_H-M   'P 1'
#
loop_
_entity.id
_entity.type
_entity.pdbx_description
1 polymer ?
#
loop_
_entity_poly.entity_id
_entity_poly.type
_entity_poly.pdbx_seq_one_letter_code
_entity_poly.pdbx_strand_id
1 'polypeptide(L)'
;MSTISVLCSAFPRVEPRKSICRETRVMATMCARRYWVRTGRCSSISYRLVERELPTPRGFEMSPTATLSTRRSRACRHKPRPSRDGSLASLSTCPMPTRVLAQLSSVTQSCNLLVGTKKSQLQPDSSPMSAPSTIVLHQDDIGMCHGANLAFSELSAAGAITSGSVMVPCPWFSEAAEMARDNTSLDLGVHLTLTAEKRHYRWSPLIGASSASGLVDDEGYMWRDVASTRRNADPRAAAEEMCAQVERAVASGFDVTHLDAHMGAALAPEFCGEYLRLADQYEIPALMTRTLSAYGPNNHLAGVSEEQFAEFVQEARRMQIPIVERVLETDFGRPVSRPLSKGHYEGMFSAVASGEESGWYFAALHPNTPGEVETIEPEHSHVRTDEYRLFGSNEYIRWLKSGVVRTSSMRDLRDAMRRARRSR
;
A
#
# COMPACT_ATOMS: atom_id res chain seq x y z
N MET A 1 -64.02 9.91 -34.03
CA MET A 1 -62.61 10.04 -33.63
C MET A 1 -62.50 9.32 -32.28
N SER A 2 -62.38 7.99 -32.19
CA SER A 2 -61.23 7.14 -32.59
C SER A 2 -59.97 7.62 -31.85
N THR A 3 -59.25 6.90 -30.98
CA THR A 3 -59.07 5.44 -30.75
C THR A 3 -58.35 5.32 -29.36
N ILE A 4 -58.87 4.58 -28.37
CA ILE A 4 -58.45 3.22 -27.89
C ILE A 4 -57.04 3.18 -27.25
N SER A 5 -56.90 3.02 -25.92
CA SER A 5 -56.93 1.79 -25.05
C SER A 5 -55.54 1.09 -24.99
N VAL A 6 -55.02 0.56 -23.88
CA VAL A 6 -55.42 -0.71 -23.21
C VAL A 6 -54.47 -0.93 -22.01
N LEU A 7 -55.01 -0.95 -20.78
CA LEU A 7 -55.18 -2.07 -19.84
C LEU A 7 -53.97 -2.54 -19.00
N CYS A 8 -54.23 -2.49 -17.69
CA CYS A 8 -53.58 -3.27 -16.64
C CYS A 8 -54.59 -4.35 -16.20
N SER A 9 -54.19 -5.63 -16.21
CA SER A 9 -54.95 -6.79 -15.71
C SER A 9 -53.95 -7.87 -15.27
N ALA A 10 -53.81 -8.16 -13.96
CA ALA A 10 -54.49 -9.23 -13.18
C ALA A 10 -53.98 -10.66 -13.53
N PHE A 11 -53.29 -11.42 -12.65
CA PHE A 11 -53.75 -12.35 -11.57
C PHE A 11 -52.54 -13.30 -11.23
N PRO A 12 -52.58 -14.34 -10.35
CA PRO A 12 -53.21 -14.57 -9.03
C PRO A 12 -52.22 -15.13 -7.95
N ARG A 13 -52.74 -15.39 -6.74
CA ARG A 13 -52.14 -16.12 -5.60
C ARG A 13 -51.75 -17.58 -5.94
N VAL A 14 -50.68 -18.09 -5.31
CA VAL A 14 -50.39 -19.54 -5.15
C VAL A 14 -49.94 -19.83 -3.71
N GLU A 15 -50.54 -20.84 -3.09
CA GLU A 15 -50.30 -21.35 -1.72
C GLU A 15 -48.97 -22.10 -1.55
N PRO A 16 -48.45 -22.26 -0.30
CA PRO A 16 -47.21 -23.00 -0.06
C PRO A 16 -47.46 -24.50 0.09
N ARG A 17 -46.79 -25.33 -0.72
CA ARG A 17 -46.65 -26.78 -0.47
C ARG A 17 -45.31 -27.08 0.20
N LYS A 18 -45.38 -27.89 1.27
CA LYS A 18 -44.25 -28.55 1.93
C LYS A 18 -43.71 -29.69 1.04
N SER A 19 -42.39 -29.85 0.98
CA SER A 19 -41.75 -31.17 0.84
C SER A 19 -40.31 -31.17 1.37
N ILE A 20 -39.95 -32.32 1.94
CA ILE A 20 -38.80 -32.67 2.76
C ILE A 20 -37.78 -33.47 1.93
N CYS A 21 -36.49 -33.46 2.35
CA CYS A 21 -35.38 -34.39 2.04
C CYS A 21 -34.74 -34.28 0.63
N ARG A 22 -33.42 -34.46 0.40
CA ARG A 22 -32.37 -35.24 1.08
C ARG A 22 -30.96 -34.87 0.56
N GLU A 23 -29.96 -35.06 1.41
CA GLU A 23 -28.57 -35.51 1.13
C GLU A 23 -27.64 -34.74 0.17
N THR A 24 -26.56 -34.18 0.74
CA THR A 24 -25.21 -34.52 0.27
C THR A 24 -24.17 -34.38 1.40
N ARG A 25 -23.67 -35.53 1.87
CA ARG A 25 -22.36 -35.69 2.52
C ARG A 25 -21.31 -35.62 1.41
N VAL A 26 -20.13 -35.04 1.68
CA VAL A 26 -18.81 -35.72 1.59
C VAL A 26 -17.66 -34.71 1.82
N MET A 27 -16.87 -35.05 2.85
CA MET A 27 -15.44 -34.80 3.08
C MET A 27 -14.88 -33.39 3.26
N ALA A 28 -14.81 -32.99 4.53
CA ALA A 28 -13.64 -32.30 5.07
C ALA A 28 -12.49 -33.31 5.26
N THR A 29 -11.33 -33.07 4.63
CA THR A 29 -10.07 -33.72 4.99
C THR A 29 -8.91 -32.73 4.83
N MET A 30 -8.21 -32.50 5.95
CA MET A 30 -6.81 -32.09 6.09
C MET A 30 -6.35 -30.68 5.66
N CYS A 31 -6.14 -29.81 6.66
CA CYS A 31 -4.78 -29.37 7.00
C CYS A 31 -4.72 -28.86 8.46
N ALA A 32 -4.50 -29.78 9.40
CA ALA A 32 -4.17 -29.43 10.78
C ALA A 32 -2.64 -29.21 10.87
N ARG A 33 -2.20 -27.96 11.02
CA ARG A 33 -0.86 -27.66 11.55
C ARG A 33 -0.95 -27.53 13.07
N ARG A 34 -0.16 -28.38 13.74
CA ARG A 34 0.01 -28.47 15.20
C ARG A 34 0.63 -27.18 15.74
N TYR A 35 -0.02 -26.57 16.73
CA TYR A 35 0.68 -25.82 17.78
C TYR A 35 0.40 -26.49 19.13
N TRP A 36 1.48 -26.94 19.76
CA TRP A 36 1.50 -27.37 21.14
C TRP A 36 1.49 -26.13 22.03
N VAL A 37 0.45 -25.95 22.84
CA VAL A 37 0.53 -25.17 24.08
C VAL A 37 0.04 -26.04 25.22
N ARG A 38 0.96 -26.27 26.15
CA ARG A 38 0.80 -27.03 27.38
C ARG A 38 0.29 -26.05 28.47
N THR A 39 -0.53 -26.59 29.37
CA THR A 39 -1.21 -25.92 30.51
C THR A 39 -2.50 -25.19 30.09
N GLY A 40 -3.69 -25.39 30.67
CA GLY A 40 -4.07 -26.16 31.85
C GLY A 40 -5.11 -25.35 32.64
N ARG A 41 -6.40 -25.48 32.28
CA ARG A 41 -7.66 -25.28 33.05
C ARG A 41 -8.73 -24.64 32.16
N CYS A 42 -9.72 -25.46 31.80
CA CYS A 42 -10.95 -25.02 31.17
C CYS A 42 -11.99 -24.79 32.28
N SER A 43 -12.38 -23.55 32.51
CA SER A 43 -13.59 -23.22 33.28
C SER A 43 -14.68 -22.81 32.30
N SER A 44 -15.71 -23.65 32.20
CA SER A 44 -16.89 -23.45 31.36
C SER A 44 -17.73 -22.28 31.89
N ILE A 45 -17.81 -21.19 31.13
CA ILE A 45 -18.84 -20.16 31.30
C ILE A 45 -20.00 -20.52 30.36
N SER A 46 -21.13 -20.90 30.94
CA SER A 46 -22.37 -21.14 30.20
C SER A 46 -23.09 -19.80 30.01
N TYR A 47 -23.27 -19.36 28.77
CA TYR A 47 -24.14 -18.23 28.45
C TYR A 47 -25.59 -18.74 28.35
N ARG A 48 -26.46 -18.28 29.24
CA ARG A 48 -27.90 -18.49 29.14
C ARG A 48 -28.47 -17.33 28.30
N LEU A 49 -28.99 -17.65 27.11
CA LEU A 49 -29.79 -16.72 26.31
C LEU A 49 -31.03 -16.32 27.12
N VAL A 50 -31.14 -15.03 27.43
CA VAL A 50 -32.37 -14.42 27.94
C VAL A 50 -32.92 -13.59 26.79
N GLU A 51 -33.97 -14.09 26.16
CA GLU A 51 -34.79 -13.28 25.25
C GLU A 51 -35.44 -12.18 26.08
N ARG A 52 -35.13 -10.91 25.76
CA ARG A 52 -35.87 -9.76 26.25
C ARG A 52 -36.57 -9.11 25.06
N GLU A 53 -37.89 -9.08 25.13
CA GLU A 53 -38.76 -8.34 24.23
C GLU A 53 -38.43 -6.84 24.28
N LEU A 54 -38.31 -6.22 23.10
CA LEU A 54 -38.11 -4.78 22.93
C LEU A 54 -39.47 -4.06 23.03
N PRO A 55 -39.60 -3.00 23.85
CA PRO A 55 -40.81 -2.18 23.83
C PRO A 55 -40.78 -1.17 22.66
N THR A 56 -41.93 -1.03 22.00
CA THR A 56 -42.23 -0.08 20.91
C THR A 56 -42.10 1.39 21.33
N PRO A 57 -41.69 2.31 20.43
CA PRO A 57 -41.45 3.71 20.77
C PRO A 57 -42.75 4.52 20.86
N ARG A 58 -42.90 5.32 21.93
CA ARG A 58 -43.88 6.43 22.00
C ARG A 58 -43.16 7.77 21.88
N GLY A 59 -43.86 8.71 21.24
CA GLY A 59 -43.36 9.96 20.69
C GLY A 59 -42.72 10.94 21.68
N PHE A 60 -41.86 11.77 21.11
CA PHE A 60 -41.18 12.90 21.74
C PHE A 60 -41.97 14.19 21.45
N GLU A 61 -42.39 14.88 22.50
CA GLU A 61 -42.70 16.32 22.49
C GLU A 61 -41.62 17.06 23.30
N MET A 62 -41.23 18.25 22.85
CA MET A 62 -40.13 19.04 23.41
C MET A 62 -40.60 20.24 24.26
N SER A 63 -39.78 20.54 25.28
CA SER A 63 -39.43 21.85 25.89
C SER A 63 -39.91 22.11 27.33
N PRO A 64 -39.28 23.03 28.08
CA PRO A 64 -37.85 23.13 28.42
C PRO A 64 -37.61 23.40 29.94
N THR A 65 -36.33 23.67 30.30
CA THR A 65 -35.78 24.22 31.57
C THR A 65 -35.63 23.29 32.80
N ALA A 66 -34.38 22.99 33.22
CA ALA A 66 -33.68 23.75 34.29
C ALA A 66 -32.47 22.99 34.93
N THR A 67 -31.37 23.74 35.08
CA THR A 67 -30.30 23.72 36.10
C THR A 67 -29.32 22.54 36.31
N LEU A 68 -28.04 22.94 36.26
CA LEU A 68 -26.81 22.27 36.70
C LEU A 68 -26.82 21.89 38.19
N SER A 69 -26.23 20.72 38.50
CA SER A 69 -25.68 20.41 39.81
C SER A 69 -24.37 19.64 39.66
N THR A 70 -23.30 20.23 40.19
CA THR A 70 -21.97 19.64 40.29
C THR A 70 -21.89 18.74 41.53
N ARG A 71 -21.41 17.50 41.36
CA ARG A 71 -20.96 16.66 42.48
C ARG A 71 -19.55 16.14 42.23
N ARG A 72 -18.62 16.61 43.07
CA ARG A 72 -17.28 16.06 43.28
C ARG A 72 -17.36 14.77 44.10
N SER A 73 -16.59 13.75 43.71
CA SER A 73 -16.13 12.68 44.61
C SER A 73 -14.80 12.14 44.07
N ARG A 74 -13.69 12.63 44.64
CA ARG A 74 -12.76 11.92 45.55
C ARG A 74 -11.90 10.85 44.87
N ALA A 75 -10.62 11.22 44.77
CA ALA A 75 -9.48 10.38 44.42
C ALA A 75 -9.19 9.33 45.51
N CYS A 76 -8.86 8.11 45.08
CA CYS A 76 -8.19 7.11 45.92
C CYS A 76 -6.76 6.92 45.41
N ARG A 77 -5.79 7.42 46.18
CA ARG A 77 -4.38 7.07 46.10
C ARG A 77 -4.17 5.73 46.79
N HIS A 78 -3.50 4.77 46.15
CA HIS A 78 -2.94 3.59 46.80
C HIS A 78 -1.53 3.27 46.26
N LYS A 79 -0.55 3.40 47.15
CA LYS A 79 0.76 2.72 47.24
C LYS A 79 1.41 3.26 48.54
N PRO A 80 2.45 2.63 49.15
CA PRO A 80 3.24 1.46 48.73
C PRO A 80 3.52 0.46 49.89
N ARG A 81 4.32 -0.61 49.66
CA ARG A 81 5.47 -1.04 50.50
C ARG A 81 6.22 -2.28 49.91
N PRO A 82 7.47 -2.59 50.36
CA PRO A 82 8.57 -3.03 49.49
C PRO A 82 9.23 -4.39 49.88
N SER A 83 10.15 -4.88 49.04
CA SER A 83 11.26 -5.81 49.37
C SER A 83 12.25 -5.81 48.17
N ARG A 84 13.44 -5.21 48.24
CA ARG A 84 14.75 -5.69 48.74
C ARG A 84 15.31 -7.00 48.13
N ASP A 85 16.50 -6.81 47.54
CA ASP A 85 17.68 -7.65 47.42
C ASP A 85 17.76 -8.80 46.39
N GLY A 86 18.52 -8.52 45.32
CA GLY A 86 19.87 -9.08 45.15
C GLY A 86 20.02 -10.45 44.47
N SER A 87 20.63 -10.46 43.27
CA SER A 87 21.84 -11.26 42.96
C SER A 87 22.12 -11.30 41.45
N LEU A 88 23.39 -11.04 41.12
CA LEU A 88 24.05 -11.26 39.84
C LEU A 88 24.15 -12.76 39.50
N ALA A 89 24.04 -13.10 38.20
CA ALA A 89 24.71 -14.23 37.54
C ALA A 89 24.49 -14.09 36.01
N SER A 90 25.51 -13.63 35.29
CA SER A 90 26.43 -14.44 34.46
C SER A 90 25.96 -14.60 33.01
N LEU A 91 26.65 -13.86 32.14
CA LEU A 91 26.71 -14.02 30.69
C LEU A 91 27.14 -15.44 30.33
N SER A 92 26.40 -16.08 29.43
CA SER A 92 26.85 -17.28 28.70
C SER A 92 26.72 -17.03 27.21
N THR A 93 27.86 -16.96 26.56
CA THR A 93 28.07 -16.94 25.12
C THR A 93 27.78 -18.32 24.52
N CYS A 94 27.23 -18.35 23.30
CA CYS A 94 27.15 -19.55 22.46
C CYS A 94 28.01 -19.32 21.20
N PRO A 95 28.84 -20.29 20.77
CA PRO A 95 29.82 -20.11 19.71
C PRO A 95 29.25 -20.45 18.32
N MET A 96 29.69 -19.69 17.31
CA MET A 96 29.58 -20.01 15.89
C MET A 96 30.74 -20.92 15.46
N PRO A 97 30.55 -21.87 14.52
CA PRO A 97 31.66 -22.59 13.90
C PRO A 97 32.15 -21.89 12.63
N THR A 98 33.46 -21.61 12.59
CA THR A 98 34.24 -21.18 11.42
C THR A 98 34.99 -22.37 10.84
N ARG A 99 35.01 -22.52 9.51
CA ARG A 99 36.02 -23.21 8.64
C ARG A 99 35.40 -23.34 7.23
N VAL A 100 36.04 -23.09 6.08
CA VAL A 100 37.45 -23.21 5.63
C VAL A 100 37.67 -22.26 4.43
N LEU A 101 38.83 -21.59 4.36
CA LEU A 101 39.41 -21.05 3.12
C LEU A 101 40.73 -21.81 2.84
N ALA A 102 40.90 -22.28 1.61
CA ALA A 102 42.15 -22.74 1.02
C ALA A 102 42.14 -22.29 -0.45
N GLN A 103 43.08 -21.42 -0.84
CA GLN A 103 44.25 -21.73 -1.68
C GLN A 103 43.86 -22.01 -3.16
N LEU A 104 44.57 -21.58 -4.21
CA LEU A 104 45.86 -20.94 -4.42
C LEU A 104 45.89 -20.37 -5.85
N SER A 105 46.93 -19.59 -6.08
CA SER A 105 47.33 -18.77 -7.22
C SER A 105 47.76 -19.46 -8.51
N SER A 106 47.69 -18.67 -9.60
CA SER A 106 48.55 -18.62 -10.80
C SER A 106 48.40 -19.71 -11.86
N VAL A 107 48.38 -19.27 -13.13
CA VAL A 107 49.43 -19.55 -14.12
C VAL A 107 49.25 -18.64 -15.35
N THR A 108 50.38 -18.08 -15.76
CA THR A 108 50.73 -17.32 -16.96
C THR A 108 50.39 -18.01 -18.28
N GLN A 109 50.20 -17.25 -19.37
CA GLN A 109 51.23 -17.01 -20.39
C GLN A 109 50.62 -16.62 -21.75
N SER A 110 51.21 -15.58 -22.32
CA SER A 110 50.92 -15.02 -23.63
C SER A 110 51.17 -15.99 -24.78
N CYS A 111 50.30 -15.95 -25.80
CA CYS A 111 50.62 -16.39 -27.16
C CYS A 111 50.04 -15.39 -28.17
N ASN A 112 50.93 -14.62 -28.81
CA ASN A 112 50.64 -13.88 -30.03
C ASN A 112 50.89 -14.80 -31.23
N LEU A 113 49.92 -14.95 -32.14
CA LEU A 113 50.20 -15.31 -33.53
C LEU A 113 49.08 -14.83 -34.47
N LEU A 114 49.45 -13.83 -35.27
CA LEU A 114 49.12 -13.64 -36.69
C LEU A 114 47.66 -13.83 -37.15
N VAL A 115 46.96 -12.70 -37.31
CA VAL A 115 45.82 -12.60 -38.23
C VAL A 115 46.12 -11.51 -39.26
N GLY A 116 46.15 -11.93 -40.53
CA GLY A 116 46.31 -11.05 -41.69
C GLY A 116 45.15 -10.07 -41.82
N THR A 117 45.49 -8.85 -42.19
CA THR A 117 44.56 -7.73 -42.39
C THR A 117 43.76 -7.91 -43.69
N LYS A 118 42.56 -8.49 -43.59
CA LYS A 118 41.48 -8.17 -44.53
C LYS A 118 40.60 -7.10 -43.89
N LYS A 119 40.71 -5.87 -44.41
CA LYS A 119 39.74 -4.80 -44.15
C LYS A 119 38.39 -5.22 -44.73
N SER A 120 37.53 -5.86 -43.93
CA SER A 120 36.09 -5.74 -44.13
C SER A 120 35.59 -4.63 -43.23
N GLN A 121 34.89 -3.67 -43.80
CA GLN A 121 34.20 -2.63 -43.06
C GLN A 121 33.17 -3.30 -42.13
N LEU A 122 33.53 -3.43 -40.85
CA LEU A 122 32.60 -3.76 -39.79
C LEU A 122 31.70 -2.54 -39.58
N GLN A 123 30.40 -2.75 -39.78
CA GLN A 123 29.38 -1.84 -39.25
C GLN A 123 29.59 -1.71 -37.73
N PRO A 124 29.32 -0.54 -37.13
CA PRO A 124 29.45 -0.39 -35.70
C PRO A 124 28.49 -1.38 -35.03
N ASP A 125 29.12 -2.27 -34.26
CA ASP A 125 28.52 -3.26 -33.39
C ASP A 125 27.38 -2.61 -32.60
N SER A 126 26.15 -3.03 -32.88
CA SER A 126 24.99 -2.69 -32.08
C SER A 126 25.27 -3.21 -30.68
N SER A 127 25.54 -2.27 -29.75
CA SER A 127 25.56 -2.54 -28.32
C SER A 127 24.38 -3.47 -27.98
N PRO A 128 24.56 -4.51 -27.14
CA PRO A 128 23.46 -5.40 -26.79
C PRO A 128 22.31 -4.52 -26.31
N MET A 129 21.22 -4.50 -27.08
CA MET A 129 20.04 -3.70 -26.73
C MET A 129 19.69 -4.06 -25.30
N SER A 130 19.83 -3.09 -24.41
CA SER A 130 19.39 -3.20 -23.04
C SER A 130 17.90 -3.59 -23.07
N ALA A 131 17.46 -4.43 -22.13
CA ALA A 131 16.08 -4.89 -22.13
C ALA A 131 15.12 -3.67 -22.15
N PRO A 132 14.01 -3.70 -22.91
CA PRO A 132 13.15 -2.53 -23.04
C PRO A 132 12.57 -2.11 -21.68
N SER A 133 12.52 -0.80 -21.44
CA SER A 133 11.93 -0.21 -20.24
C SER A 133 10.47 -0.63 -20.05
N THR A 134 10.11 -0.92 -18.80
CA THR A 134 8.76 -1.34 -18.41
C THR A 134 8.23 -0.38 -17.37
N ILE A 135 7.01 0.12 -17.55
CA ILE A 135 6.37 1.08 -16.65
C ILE A 135 5.22 0.40 -15.89
N VAL A 136 5.20 0.54 -14.57
CA VAL A 136 4.01 0.26 -13.76
C VAL A 136 3.18 1.54 -13.72
N LEU A 137 1.92 1.47 -14.18
CA LEU A 137 0.97 2.57 -14.08
C LEU A 137 0.21 2.38 -12.77
N HIS A 138 0.63 3.09 -11.74
CA HIS A 138 0.21 2.85 -10.38
C HIS A 138 -0.70 3.97 -9.88
N GLN A 139 -1.81 3.61 -9.23
CA GLN A 139 -2.66 4.56 -8.51
C GLN A 139 -2.39 4.51 -7.00
N ASP A 140 -1.92 5.64 -6.48
CA ASP A 140 -1.76 5.93 -5.06
C ASP A 140 -3.08 6.39 -4.42
N ASP A 141 -3.09 6.44 -3.08
CA ASP A 141 -4.18 6.94 -2.22
C ASP A 141 -5.52 6.20 -2.29
N ILE A 142 -5.54 4.94 -2.71
CA ILE A 142 -6.75 4.11 -2.64
C ILE A 142 -7.17 3.98 -1.16
N GLY A 143 -8.47 4.04 -0.88
CA GLY A 143 -9.01 4.02 0.47
C GLY A 143 -9.04 5.39 1.15
N MET A 144 -8.38 6.42 0.61
CA MET A 144 -8.51 7.80 1.09
C MET A 144 -9.97 8.23 1.06
N CYS A 145 -10.61 8.12 -0.10
CA CYS A 145 -11.99 8.50 -0.30
C CYS A 145 -12.67 7.60 -1.36
N HIS A 146 -14.00 7.55 -1.37
CA HIS A 146 -14.80 6.79 -2.35
C HIS A 146 -14.39 7.09 -3.80
N GLY A 147 -14.15 8.36 -4.13
CA GLY A 147 -13.77 8.74 -5.48
C GLY A 147 -12.41 8.19 -5.92
N ALA A 148 -11.48 7.95 -5.00
CA ALA A 148 -10.22 7.26 -5.30
C ALA A 148 -10.47 5.78 -5.59
N ASN A 149 -11.29 5.12 -4.76
CA ASN A 149 -11.66 3.71 -4.95
C ASN A 149 -12.37 3.48 -6.30
N LEU A 150 -13.34 4.34 -6.62
CA LEU A 150 -14.09 4.26 -7.87
C LEU A 150 -13.17 4.46 -9.08
N ALA A 151 -12.29 5.48 -9.04
CA ALA A 151 -11.31 5.71 -10.09
C ALA A 151 -10.42 4.48 -10.30
N PHE A 152 -9.94 3.85 -9.23
CA PHE A 152 -9.10 2.65 -9.34
C PHE A 152 -9.85 1.49 -9.99
N SER A 153 -11.08 1.24 -9.54
CA SER A 153 -11.93 0.17 -10.09
C SER A 153 -12.13 0.34 -11.60
N GLU A 154 -12.54 1.53 -12.03
CA GLU A 154 -12.86 1.82 -13.43
C GLU A 154 -11.62 1.82 -14.33
N LEU A 155 -10.55 2.49 -13.90
CA LEU A 155 -9.33 2.63 -14.69
C LEU A 155 -8.53 1.31 -14.76
N SER A 156 -8.56 0.50 -13.71
CA SER A 156 -8.00 -0.85 -13.74
C SER A 156 -8.79 -1.76 -14.69
N ALA A 157 -10.13 -1.69 -14.66
CA ALA A 157 -10.97 -2.45 -15.59
C ALA A 157 -10.75 -2.04 -17.07
N ALA A 158 -10.44 -0.76 -17.32
CA ALA A 158 -10.07 -0.26 -18.65
C ALA A 158 -8.65 -0.66 -19.10
N GLY A 159 -7.80 -1.10 -18.17
CA GLY A 159 -6.37 -1.36 -18.37
C GLY A 159 -5.52 -0.09 -18.47
N ALA A 160 -6.02 1.05 -18.00
CA ALA A 160 -5.30 2.33 -17.96
C ALA A 160 -4.40 2.45 -16.72
N ILE A 161 -4.75 1.72 -15.65
CA ILE A 161 -3.95 1.54 -14.43
C ILE A 161 -3.65 0.04 -14.30
N THR A 162 -2.42 -0.30 -13.92
CA THR A 162 -1.96 -1.70 -13.81
C THR A 162 -1.80 -2.18 -12.37
N SER A 163 -1.61 -1.25 -11.43
CA SER A 163 -1.46 -1.53 -10.00
C SER A 163 -1.98 -0.37 -9.17
N GLY A 164 -2.18 -0.56 -7.88
CA GLY A 164 -2.40 0.53 -6.93
C GLY A 164 -2.09 0.13 -5.51
N SER A 165 -2.11 1.06 -4.57
CA SER A 165 -1.84 0.77 -3.16
C SER A 165 -2.82 1.50 -2.23
N VAL A 166 -3.16 0.82 -1.13
CA VAL A 166 -4.25 1.25 -0.25
C VAL A 166 -3.71 1.87 1.04
N MET A 167 -4.22 3.06 1.37
CA MET A 167 -4.04 3.72 2.66
C MET A 167 -4.99 3.10 3.69
N VAL A 168 -4.48 2.14 4.45
CA VAL A 168 -5.27 1.33 5.40
C VAL A 168 -5.92 2.15 6.53
N PRO A 169 -5.29 3.22 7.08
CA PRO A 169 -5.92 4.05 8.11
C PRO A 169 -7.10 4.90 7.63
N CYS A 170 -7.30 5.03 6.31
CA CYS A 170 -8.25 5.98 5.75
C CYS A 170 -9.72 5.51 5.82
N PRO A 171 -10.69 6.45 5.84
CA PRO A 171 -12.10 6.12 6.10
C PRO A 171 -12.75 5.16 5.08
N TRP A 172 -12.27 5.14 3.84
CA TRP A 172 -12.81 4.30 2.77
C TRP A 172 -12.01 3.01 2.51
N PHE A 173 -11.15 2.62 3.46
CA PHE A 173 -10.44 1.34 3.40
C PHE A 173 -11.40 0.14 3.31
N SER A 174 -12.54 0.17 3.99
CA SER A 174 -13.48 -0.98 3.98
C SER A 174 -14.04 -1.30 2.60
N GLU A 175 -14.26 -0.27 1.78
CA GLU A 175 -14.69 -0.43 0.38
C GLU A 175 -13.53 -0.95 -0.49
N ALA A 176 -12.33 -0.42 -0.33
CA ALA A 176 -11.14 -0.96 -1.01
C ALA A 176 -10.91 -2.45 -0.66
N ALA A 177 -11.20 -2.83 0.58
CA ALA A 177 -11.14 -4.21 1.02
C ALA A 177 -12.22 -5.10 0.40
N GLU A 178 -13.43 -4.58 0.20
CA GLU A 178 -14.49 -5.28 -0.54
C GLU A 178 -14.08 -5.49 -2.00
N MET A 179 -13.57 -4.45 -2.66
CA MET A 179 -13.04 -4.54 -4.02
C MET A 179 -11.96 -5.62 -4.17
N ALA A 180 -11.02 -5.68 -3.22
CA ALA A 180 -9.95 -6.69 -3.23
C ALA A 180 -10.47 -8.13 -3.07
N ARG A 181 -11.53 -8.32 -2.25
CA ARG A 181 -12.16 -9.65 -2.07
C ARG A 181 -12.98 -10.07 -3.28
N ASP A 182 -13.72 -9.14 -3.86
CA ASP A 182 -14.63 -9.40 -4.97
C ASP A 182 -13.90 -9.57 -6.30
N ASN A 183 -12.71 -8.96 -6.42
CA ASN A 183 -11.88 -9.06 -7.61
C ASN A 183 -10.41 -9.31 -7.28
N THR A 184 -10.04 -10.59 -7.21
CA THR A 184 -8.66 -11.03 -6.95
C THR A 184 -7.69 -10.74 -8.11
N SER A 185 -8.18 -10.28 -9.27
CA SER A 185 -7.28 -9.88 -10.37
C SER A 185 -6.69 -8.49 -10.16
N LEU A 186 -7.25 -7.68 -9.26
CA LEU A 186 -6.70 -6.38 -8.92
C LEU A 186 -5.30 -6.55 -8.31
N ASP A 187 -4.37 -5.70 -8.73
CA ASP A 187 -3.02 -5.67 -8.20
C ASP A 187 -2.90 -4.56 -7.15
N LEU A 188 -3.04 -4.95 -5.88
CA LEU A 188 -3.12 -4.03 -4.75
C LEU A 188 -1.97 -4.25 -3.76
N GLY A 189 -1.25 -3.16 -3.48
CA GLY A 189 -0.28 -3.04 -2.41
C GLY A 189 -0.82 -2.30 -1.19
N VAL A 190 0.06 -2.03 -0.24
CA VAL A 190 -0.23 -1.18 0.93
C VAL A 190 0.56 0.11 0.81
N HIS A 191 -0.17 1.22 0.81
CA HIS A 191 0.38 2.58 0.83
C HIS A 191 0.67 2.95 2.28
N LEU A 192 1.88 2.67 2.74
CA LEU A 192 2.22 2.85 4.14
C LEU A 192 2.07 4.32 4.52
N THR A 193 1.16 4.56 5.44
CA THR A 193 0.66 5.90 5.75
C THR A 193 1.11 6.29 7.15
N LEU A 194 1.97 7.30 7.25
CA LEU A 194 2.45 7.85 8.53
C LEU A 194 2.13 9.35 8.69
N THR A 195 1.41 9.92 7.73
CA THR A 195 1.00 11.34 7.68
C THR A 195 -0.51 11.45 7.43
N ALA A 196 -1.12 12.56 7.83
CA ALA A 196 -2.51 12.95 7.52
C ALA A 196 -2.58 14.47 7.24
N GLU A 197 -2.29 14.84 6.00
CA GLU A 197 -2.03 16.18 5.51
C GLU A 197 -3.29 17.03 5.30
N LYS A 198 -4.41 16.40 4.96
CA LYS A 198 -5.67 17.11 4.62
C LYS A 198 -6.15 18.00 5.76
N ARG A 199 -6.77 19.13 5.43
CA ARG A 199 -7.17 20.15 6.43
C ARG A 199 -8.15 19.60 7.48
N HIS A 200 -9.26 19.03 7.02
CA HIS A 200 -10.38 18.58 7.87
C HIS A 200 -10.62 17.06 7.81
N TYR A 201 -10.03 16.38 6.83
CA TYR A 201 -10.28 14.98 6.54
C TYR A 201 -9.07 14.12 6.91
N ARG A 202 -8.91 13.85 8.21
CA ARG A 202 -7.68 13.28 8.78
C ARG A 202 -7.93 11.92 9.41
N TRP A 203 -6.86 11.13 9.50
CA TRP A 203 -6.88 9.78 10.04
C TRP A 203 -5.84 9.60 11.16
N SER A 204 -6.04 8.57 11.97
CA SER A 204 -5.20 8.24 13.12
C SER A 204 -4.53 6.85 12.92
N PRO A 205 -3.43 6.56 13.63
CA PRO A 205 -2.78 5.25 13.59
C PRO A 205 -3.71 4.11 14.01
N LEU A 206 -3.56 2.94 13.37
CA LEU A 206 -4.24 1.71 13.73
C LEU A 206 -3.84 1.21 15.12
N ILE A 207 -2.60 1.46 15.55
CA ILE A 207 -2.09 1.10 16.88
C ILE A 207 -2.63 2.00 18.02
N GLY A 208 -3.45 2.99 17.66
CA GLY A 208 -4.07 3.94 18.60
C GLY A 208 -3.35 5.29 18.68
N ALA A 209 -4.11 6.34 19.00
CA ALA A 209 -3.68 7.73 19.02
C ALA A 209 -3.01 8.14 20.36
N SER A 210 -2.05 7.35 20.84
CA SER A 210 -1.31 7.70 22.06
C SER A 210 -0.22 8.73 21.76
N SER A 211 -0.19 9.87 22.46
CA SER A 211 0.90 10.85 22.31
C SER A 211 2.29 10.27 22.63
N ALA A 212 2.35 9.19 23.42
CA ALA A 212 3.59 8.49 23.72
C ALA A 212 4.22 7.78 22.51
N SER A 213 3.45 7.51 21.43
CA SER A 213 4.00 6.95 20.19
C SER A 213 4.74 8.00 19.36
N GLY A 214 4.46 9.29 19.60
CA GLY A 214 4.94 10.38 18.77
C GLY A 214 4.36 10.41 17.34
N LEU A 215 3.45 9.50 16.98
CA LEU A 215 2.86 9.41 15.64
C LEU A 215 1.71 10.40 15.40
N VAL A 216 1.14 10.95 16.47
CA VAL A 216 0.00 11.86 16.41
C VAL A 216 0.35 13.26 16.86
N ASP A 217 -0.34 14.24 16.30
CA ASP A 217 -0.30 15.62 16.74
C ASP A 217 -1.24 15.88 17.92
N ASP A 218 -1.35 17.16 18.32
CA ASP A 218 -2.18 17.60 19.45
C ASP A 218 -3.69 17.37 19.24
N GLU A 219 -4.13 17.12 17.99
CA GLU A 219 -5.52 16.79 17.64
C GLU A 219 -5.79 15.28 17.66
N GLY A 220 -4.75 14.44 17.83
CA GLY A 220 -4.86 12.98 17.84
C GLY A 220 -4.84 12.33 16.45
N TYR A 221 -4.48 13.08 15.40
CA TYR A 221 -4.31 12.58 14.04
C TYR A 221 -2.84 12.41 13.69
N MET A 222 -2.53 11.60 12.68
CA MET A 222 -1.16 11.54 12.16
C MET A 222 -0.67 12.93 11.74
N TRP A 223 0.63 13.20 11.86
CA TRP A 223 1.23 14.49 11.51
C TRP A 223 0.91 14.91 10.07
N ARG A 224 0.76 16.21 9.84
CA ARG A 224 0.39 16.74 8.51
C ARG A 224 1.50 16.60 7.46
N ASP A 225 2.75 16.47 7.88
CA ASP A 225 3.89 16.49 7.00
C ASP A 225 4.99 15.53 7.46
N VAL A 226 5.83 15.12 6.51
CA VAL A 226 6.92 14.16 6.73
C VAL A 226 7.97 14.70 7.70
N ALA A 227 8.26 16.00 7.66
CA ALA A 227 9.27 16.59 8.55
C ALA A 227 8.82 16.57 10.02
N SER A 228 7.53 16.82 10.28
CA SER A 228 6.92 16.71 11.60
C SER A 228 6.85 15.25 12.06
N THR A 229 6.53 14.32 11.17
CA THR A 229 6.56 12.88 11.48
C THR A 229 7.96 12.44 11.92
N ARG A 230 8.99 12.77 11.13
CA ARG A 230 10.39 12.41 11.42
C ARG A 230 10.91 13.02 12.73
N ARG A 231 10.49 14.24 13.06
CA ARG A 231 10.92 14.91 14.30
C ARG A 231 10.32 14.29 15.56
N ASN A 232 9.10 13.75 15.48
CA ASN A 232 8.31 13.42 16.65
C ASN A 232 8.07 11.92 16.85
N ALA A 233 7.95 11.13 15.78
CA ALA A 233 7.57 9.73 15.87
C ALA A 233 8.67 8.87 16.51
N ASP A 234 8.27 7.99 17.43
CA ASP A 234 9.13 6.89 17.86
C ASP A 234 9.27 5.89 16.71
N PRO A 235 10.49 5.60 16.21
CA PRO A 235 10.71 4.62 15.15
C PRO A 235 10.09 3.24 15.44
N ARG A 236 10.01 2.82 16.71
CA ARG A 236 9.39 1.55 17.09
C ARG A 236 7.88 1.57 16.91
N ALA A 237 7.24 2.68 17.26
CA ALA A 237 5.81 2.85 17.06
C ALA A 237 5.48 2.96 15.57
N ALA A 238 6.31 3.67 14.78
CA ALA A 238 6.16 3.71 13.33
C ALA A 238 6.25 2.30 12.70
N ALA A 239 7.19 1.47 13.16
CA ALA A 239 7.31 0.08 12.72
C ALA A 239 6.09 -0.78 13.09
N GLU A 240 5.58 -0.62 14.32
CA GLU A 240 4.35 -1.31 14.78
C GLU A 240 3.14 -0.89 13.94
N GLU A 241 3.00 0.40 13.64
CA GLU A 241 1.93 0.93 12.79
C GLU A 241 2.02 0.41 11.35
N MET A 242 3.20 0.45 10.73
CA MET A 242 3.40 -0.10 9.38
C MET A 242 3.06 -1.60 9.32
N CYS A 243 3.46 -2.36 10.34
CA CYS A 243 3.10 -3.78 10.45
C CYS A 243 1.58 -3.96 10.58
N ALA A 244 0.93 -3.17 11.45
CA ALA A 244 -0.51 -3.22 11.67
C ALA A 244 -1.31 -2.90 10.38
N GLN A 245 -0.82 -1.97 9.55
CA GLN A 245 -1.43 -1.66 8.25
C GLN A 245 -1.37 -2.86 7.31
N VAL A 246 -0.21 -3.49 7.16
CA VAL A 246 -0.06 -4.69 6.31
C VAL A 246 -0.89 -5.85 6.82
N GLU A 247 -0.85 -6.12 8.13
CA GLU A 247 -1.62 -7.20 8.74
C GLU A 247 -3.13 -6.99 8.57
N ARG A 248 -3.61 -5.74 8.71
CA ARG A 248 -5.02 -5.43 8.50
C ARG A 248 -5.44 -5.55 7.04
N ALA A 249 -4.58 -5.18 6.08
CA ALA A 249 -4.83 -5.44 4.67
C ALA A 249 -4.93 -6.94 4.39
N VAL A 250 -3.95 -7.74 4.82
CA VAL A 250 -3.97 -9.21 4.65
C VAL A 250 -5.21 -9.83 5.29
N ALA A 251 -5.53 -9.45 6.53
CA ALA A 251 -6.72 -9.95 7.25
C ALA A 251 -8.05 -9.56 6.57
N SER A 252 -8.05 -8.49 5.77
CA SER A 252 -9.23 -8.02 5.04
C SER A 252 -9.38 -8.67 3.66
N GLY A 253 -8.46 -9.56 3.26
CA GLY A 253 -8.54 -10.36 2.04
C GLY A 253 -7.59 -9.94 0.91
N PHE A 254 -6.67 -9.00 1.15
CA PHE A 254 -5.70 -8.59 0.14
C PHE A 254 -4.63 -9.66 -0.08
N ASP A 255 -4.38 -10.03 -1.35
CA ASP A 255 -3.08 -10.57 -1.75
C ASP A 255 -2.12 -9.40 -1.97
N VAL A 256 -1.58 -8.86 -0.86
CA VAL A 256 -0.69 -7.70 -0.89
C VAL A 256 0.48 -7.97 -1.83
N THR A 257 0.62 -7.14 -2.85
CA THR A 257 1.63 -7.36 -3.91
C THR A 257 2.90 -6.55 -3.74
N HIS A 258 2.84 -5.42 -3.06
CA HIS A 258 3.97 -4.52 -2.85
C HIS A 258 3.72 -3.56 -1.69
N LEU A 259 4.77 -2.87 -1.27
CA LEU A 259 4.72 -1.70 -0.40
C LEU A 259 5.24 -0.48 -1.14
N ASP A 260 4.61 0.65 -0.89
CA ASP A 260 5.09 2.00 -1.16
C ASP A 260 4.70 2.89 0.04
N ALA A 261 4.99 4.19 -0.03
CA ALA A 261 4.92 5.07 1.12
C ALA A 261 4.22 6.39 0.78
N HIS A 262 3.14 6.68 1.49
CA HIS A 262 2.43 7.95 1.36
C HIS A 262 3.36 9.12 1.71
N MET A 263 3.46 10.07 0.78
CA MET A 263 4.41 11.20 0.81
C MET A 263 5.89 10.78 0.96
N GLY A 264 6.24 9.51 0.77
CA GLY A 264 7.57 8.97 1.02
C GLY A 264 7.95 8.90 2.51
N ALA A 265 7.01 9.03 3.45
CA ALA A 265 7.34 9.10 4.88
C ALA A 265 8.14 7.89 5.38
N ALA A 266 7.76 6.67 4.98
CA ALA A 266 8.44 5.44 5.39
C ALA A 266 9.85 5.27 4.78
N LEU A 267 10.22 6.07 3.78
CA LEU A 267 11.56 6.09 3.18
C LEU A 267 12.55 6.96 3.98
N ALA A 268 12.07 7.67 4.99
CA ALA A 268 12.93 8.44 5.88
C ALA A 268 13.93 7.53 6.61
N PRO A 269 15.18 7.95 6.85
CA PRO A 269 16.20 7.11 7.48
C PRO A 269 15.78 6.48 8.81
N GLU A 270 14.92 7.16 9.55
CA GLU A 270 14.39 6.71 10.82
C GLU A 270 13.49 5.46 10.69
N PHE A 271 12.86 5.24 9.53
CA PHE A 271 11.83 4.22 9.30
C PHE A 271 12.17 3.24 8.17
N CYS A 272 13.05 3.62 7.24
CA CYS A 272 13.31 2.89 5.99
C CYS A 272 13.85 1.46 6.21
N GLY A 273 14.65 1.25 7.25
CA GLY A 273 15.11 -0.10 7.61
C GLY A 273 13.96 -1.06 7.93
N GLU A 274 12.95 -0.59 8.67
CA GLU A 274 11.76 -1.39 9.02
C GLU A 274 10.82 -1.55 7.83
N TYR A 275 10.70 -0.53 6.97
CA TYR A 275 10.00 -0.62 5.69
C TYR A 275 10.55 -1.75 4.81
N LEU A 276 11.87 -1.81 4.63
CA LEU A 276 12.52 -2.87 3.85
C LEU A 276 12.41 -4.25 4.52
N ARG A 277 12.57 -4.31 5.85
CA ARG A 277 12.40 -5.56 6.61
C ARG A 277 10.98 -6.10 6.49
N LEU A 278 9.98 -5.23 6.50
CA LEU A 278 8.58 -5.61 6.34
C LEU A 278 8.33 -6.17 4.93
N ALA A 279 8.83 -5.50 3.89
CA ALA A 279 8.74 -5.98 2.52
C ALA A 279 9.37 -7.38 2.36
N ASP A 280 10.55 -7.59 2.96
CA ASP A 280 11.24 -8.89 2.94
C ASP A 280 10.45 -9.98 3.68
N GLN A 281 9.89 -9.66 4.85
CA GLN A 281 9.07 -10.59 5.65
C GLN A 281 7.86 -11.12 4.89
N TYR A 282 7.23 -10.29 4.07
CA TYR A 282 6.07 -10.67 3.24
C TYR A 282 6.47 -11.15 1.83
N GLU A 283 7.77 -11.23 1.53
CA GLU A 283 8.33 -11.55 0.23
C GLU A 283 7.71 -10.70 -0.91
N ILE A 284 7.55 -9.39 -0.68
CA ILE A 284 7.02 -8.42 -1.63
C ILE A 284 8.03 -7.30 -1.92
N PRO A 285 8.01 -6.69 -3.11
CA PRO A 285 8.83 -5.52 -3.38
C PRO A 285 8.38 -4.33 -2.54
N ALA A 286 9.35 -3.56 -2.06
CA ALA A 286 9.17 -2.20 -1.57
C ALA A 286 9.65 -1.25 -2.67
N LEU A 287 8.85 -0.24 -3.01
CA LEU A 287 9.25 0.81 -3.95
C LEU A 287 10.52 1.51 -3.43
N MET A 288 11.61 1.38 -4.19
CA MET A 288 12.93 1.96 -3.93
C MET A 288 13.57 2.37 -5.24
N THR A 289 14.17 3.57 -5.29
CA THR A 289 14.91 4.08 -6.44
C THR A 289 16.42 3.98 -6.24
N ARG A 290 17.20 4.20 -7.30
CA ARG A 290 18.68 4.20 -7.21
C ARG A 290 19.24 5.38 -6.40
N THR A 291 18.57 6.51 -6.50
CA THR A 291 18.91 7.77 -5.82
C THR A 291 17.63 8.38 -5.25
N LEU A 292 17.77 9.23 -4.25
CA LEU A 292 16.66 9.99 -3.69
C LEU A 292 16.06 10.92 -4.74
N SER A 293 16.91 11.59 -5.53
CA SER A 293 16.50 12.42 -6.67
C SER A 293 15.67 11.67 -7.72
N ALA A 294 15.91 10.37 -7.93
CA ALA A 294 15.12 9.56 -8.84
C ALA A 294 13.75 9.16 -8.28
N TYR A 295 13.52 9.32 -6.97
CA TYR A 295 12.19 9.19 -6.36
C TYR A 295 11.26 10.34 -6.75
N GLY A 296 11.80 11.39 -7.36
CA GLY A 296 11.03 12.50 -7.90
C GLY A 296 11.35 13.83 -7.21
N PRO A 297 11.06 14.95 -7.87
CA PRO A 297 11.31 16.28 -7.34
C PRO A 297 10.44 16.62 -6.11
N ASN A 298 9.33 15.89 -5.89
CA ASN A 298 8.43 16.13 -4.77
C ASN A 298 8.69 15.22 -3.56
N ASN A 299 9.85 14.56 -3.49
CA ASN A 299 10.17 13.79 -2.28
C ASN A 299 10.10 14.70 -1.05
N HIS A 300 9.27 14.35 -0.07
CA HIS A 300 9.05 15.16 1.12
C HIS A 300 10.15 14.94 2.20
N LEU A 301 11.24 14.27 1.84
CA LEU A 301 12.35 13.86 2.71
C LEU A 301 13.35 14.99 2.94
N ALA A 302 12.87 16.16 3.36
CA ALA A 302 13.70 17.34 3.60
C ALA A 302 14.86 17.03 4.56
N GLY A 303 16.08 17.38 4.14
CA GLY A 303 17.30 17.19 4.95
C GLY A 303 17.85 15.76 4.96
N VAL A 304 17.35 14.85 4.11
CA VAL A 304 17.98 13.56 3.84
C VAL A 304 18.95 13.72 2.67
N SER A 305 20.20 13.26 2.82
CA SER A 305 21.19 13.29 1.74
C SER A 305 21.12 12.05 0.86
N GLU A 306 21.68 12.15 -0.35
CA GLU A 306 21.83 11.00 -1.25
C GLU A 306 22.67 9.88 -0.62
N GLU A 307 23.70 10.22 0.17
CA GLU A 307 24.51 9.23 0.89
C GLU A 307 23.69 8.47 1.93
N GLN A 308 22.87 9.17 2.72
CA GLN A 308 21.98 8.52 3.70
C GLN A 308 20.97 7.60 3.01
N PHE A 309 20.41 8.03 1.87
CA PHE A 309 19.49 7.20 1.10
C PHE A 309 20.20 5.98 0.47
N ALA A 310 21.43 6.15 0.00
CA ALA A 310 22.22 5.10 -0.63
C ALA A 310 22.51 3.91 0.30
N GLU A 311 22.59 4.12 1.62
CA GLU A 311 22.70 3.03 2.60
C GLU A 311 21.49 2.07 2.51
N PHE A 312 20.28 2.60 2.41
CA PHE A 312 19.06 1.80 2.27
C PHE A 312 18.92 1.17 0.88
N VAL A 313 19.42 1.84 -0.17
CA VAL A 313 19.51 1.21 -1.51
C VAL A 313 20.43 0.00 -1.49
N GLN A 314 21.56 0.08 -0.77
CA GLN A 314 22.46 -1.06 -0.60
C GLN A 314 21.81 -2.18 0.20
N GLU A 315 21.08 -1.86 1.28
CA GLU A 315 20.37 -2.87 2.06
C GLU A 315 19.25 -3.53 1.25
N ALA A 316 18.45 -2.76 0.50
CA ALA A 316 17.45 -3.29 -0.41
C ALA A 316 18.07 -4.25 -1.44
N ARG A 317 19.22 -3.90 -2.04
CA ARG A 317 19.95 -4.80 -2.94
C ARG A 317 20.42 -6.08 -2.25
N ARG A 318 20.89 -5.98 -1.00
CA ARG A 318 21.34 -7.11 -0.18
C ARG A 318 20.18 -8.05 0.15
N MET A 319 19.01 -7.50 0.42
CA MET A 319 17.73 -8.21 0.56
C MET A 319 17.16 -8.67 -0.79
N GLN A 320 17.76 -8.32 -1.93
CA GLN A 320 17.23 -8.59 -3.27
C GLN A 320 15.84 -8.00 -3.52
N ILE A 321 15.52 -6.87 -2.87
CA ILE A 321 14.37 -6.04 -3.21
C ILE A 321 14.68 -5.30 -4.53
N PRO A 322 13.80 -5.35 -5.55
CA PRO A 322 14.01 -4.66 -6.81
C PRO A 322 14.17 -3.15 -6.62
N ILE A 323 15.10 -2.57 -7.37
CA ILE A 323 15.27 -1.12 -7.46
C ILE A 323 14.65 -0.65 -8.78
N VAL A 324 13.73 0.30 -8.72
CA VAL A 324 13.19 0.96 -9.91
C VAL A 324 14.13 2.08 -10.35
N GLU A 325 14.13 2.38 -11.64
CA GLU A 325 14.97 3.40 -12.25
C GLU A 325 14.59 4.78 -11.75
N ARG A 326 13.29 5.07 -11.76
CA ARG A 326 12.73 6.38 -11.41
C ARG A 326 11.23 6.30 -11.17
N VAL A 327 10.77 7.17 -10.28
CA VAL A 327 9.35 7.45 -10.09
C VAL A 327 8.96 8.62 -11.01
N LEU A 328 7.88 8.44 -11.76
CA LEU A 328 7.21 9.48 -12.54
C LEU A 328 5.96 9.86 -11.74
N GLU A 329 5.84 11.11 -11.33
CA GLU A 329 4.84 11.48 -10.35
C GLU A 329 3.86 12.51 -10.91
N THR A 330 2.62 12.45 -10.44
CA THR A 330 1.61 13.50 -10.56
C THR A 330 2.18 14.88 -10.20
N ASP A 331 1.94 15.89 -11.03
CA ASP A 331 2.32 17.28 -10.76
C ASP A 331 1.32 17.97 -9.82
N PHE A 332 1.42 17.68 -8.52
CA PHE A 332 0.67 18.39 -7.48
C PHE A 332 1.03 19.88 -7.37
N GLY A 333 2.15 20.31 -7.97
CA GLY A 333 2.51 21.73 -8.06
C GLY A 333 1.72 22.50 -9.13
N ARG A 334 0.89 21.84 -9.93
CA ARG A 334 0.11 22.48 -10.99
C ARG A 334 -1.01 23.35 -10.41
N PRO A 335 -0.99 24.68 -10.61
CA PRO A 335 -2.08 25.53 -10.15
C PRO A 335 -3.35 25.31 -10.98
N VAL A 336 -4.52 25.57 -10.38
CA VAL A 336 -5.84 25.47 -11.05
C VAL A 336 -5.91 26.29 -12.34
N SER A 337 -5.22 27.43 -12.40
CA SER A 337 -5.16 28.30 -13.57
C SER A 337 -4.40 27.70 -14.77
N ARG A 338 -3.63 26.63 -14.55
CA ARG A 338 -2.87 25.93 -15.60
C ARG A 338 -3.57 24.60 -15.92
N PRO A 339 -4.29 24.51 -17.07
CA PRO A 339 -4.90 23.25 -17.47
C PRO A 339 -3.83 22.20 -17.76
N LEU A 340 -4.20 20.92 -17.68
CA LEU A 340 -3.33 19.83 -18.06
C LEU A 340 -3.04 19.91 -19.56
N SER A 341 -1.76 20.02 -19.92
CA SER A 341 -1.35 20.10 -21.32
C SER A 341 -1.72 18.82 -22.08
N LYS A 342 -2.23 18.96 -23.31
CA LYS A 342 -2.51 17.80 -24.16
C LYS A 342 -1.23 16.98 -24.38
N GLY A 343 -1.32 15.65 -24.21
CA GLY A 343 -0.18 14.76 -24.41
C GLY A 343 0.85 14.76 -23.27
N HIS A 344 0.55 15.36 -22.11
CA HIS A 344 1.50 15.48 -21.01
C HIS A 344 2.00 14.10 -20.52
N TYR A 345 1.09 13.20 -20.15
CA TYR A 345 1.44 11.86 -19.67
C TYR A 345 1.96 10.98 -20.81
N GLU A 346 1.37 11.09 -22.00
CA GLU A 346 1.82 10.35 -23.18
C GLU A 346 3.28 10.69 -23.52
N GLY A 347 3.64 11.98 -23.47
CA GLY A 347 5.02 12.45 -23.65
C GLY A 347 5.94 11.97 -22.54
N MET A 348 5.52 12.09 -21.28
CA MET A 348 6.28 11.62 -20.12
C MET A 348 6.58 10.11 -20.19
N PHE A 349 5.59 9.28 -20.51
CA PHE A 349 5.76 7.83 -20.60
C PHE A 349 6.49 7.40 -21.88
N SER A 350 6.27 8.08 -23.01
CA SER A 350 7.02 7.81 -24.25
C SER A 350 8.50 8.12 -24.09
N ALA A 351 8.86 9.16 -23.34
CA ALA A 351 10.26 9.52 -23.07
C ALA A 351 11.00 8.42 -22.31
N VAL A 352 10.31 7.68 -21.44
CA VAL A 352 10.86 6.49 -20.76
C VAL A 352 11.04 5.33 -21.73
N ALA A 353 10.07 5.09 -22.61
CA ALA A 353 10.16 4.03 -23.61
C ALA A 353 11.29 4.25 -24.62
N SER A 354 11.62 5.51 -24.93
CA SER A 354 12.71 5.90 -25.85
C SER A 354 14.05 6.19 -25.16
N GLY A 355 14.13 6.07 -23.83
CA GLY A 355 15.34 6.39 -23.07
C GLY A 355 16.47 5.38 -23.27
N GLU A 356 17.69 5.77 -22.92
CA GLU A 356 18.88 4.89 -22.95
C GLU A 356 18.92 3.91 -21.76
N GLU A 357 18.29 4.31 -20.65
CA GLU A 357 18.14 3.47 -19.46
C GLU A 357 17.15 2.34 -19.71
N SER A 358 17.44 1.18 -19.12
CA SER A 358 16.57 0.00 -19.12
C SER A 358 16.21 -0.37 -17.70
N GLY A 359 14.98 -0.84 -17.49
CA GLY A 359 14.54 -1.32 -16.19
C GLY A 359 13.07 -1.09 -15.94
N TRP A 360 12.73 -1.06 -14.66
CA TRP A 360 11.39 -0.81 -14.17
C TRP A 360 11.24 0.67 -13.81
N TYR A 361 10.18 1.30 -14.30
CA TYR A 361 9.75 2.64 -13.92
C TYR A 361 8.43 2.53 -13.20
N PHE A 362 8.20 3.46 -12.28
CA PHE A 362 6.98 3.50 -11.47
C PHE A 362 6.28 4.83 -11.72
N ALA A 363 5.07 4.82 -12.26
CA ALA A 363 4.27 6.02 -12.39
C ALA A 363 3.33 6.11 -11.19
N ALA A 364 3.63 7.00 -10.24
CA ALA A 364 2.83 7.31 -9.06
C ALA A 364 1.73 8.31 -9.44
N LEU A 365 0.54 7.79 -9.74
CA LEU A 365 -0.61 8.55 -10.25
C LEU A 365 -1.71 8.64 -9.19
N HIS A 366 -2.55 9.64 -9.28
CA HIS A 366 -3.54 9.99 -8.26
C HIS A 366 -4.94 10.27 -8.84
N PRO A 367 -5.45 9.50 -9.83
CA PRO A 367 -6.78 9.74 -10.38
C PRO A 367 -7.86 9.60 -9.30
N ASN A 368 -8.83 10.49 -9.33
CA ASN A 368 -9.97 10.48 -8.41
C ASN A 368 -11.22 10.96 -9.15
N THR A 369 -12.36 10.29 -8.96
CA THR A 369 -13.60 10.76 -9.55
C THR A 369 -14.05 12.06 -8.89
N PRO A 370 -14.65 13.01 -9.65
CA PRO A 370 -15.16 14.24 -9.05
C PRO A 370 -16.25 13.97 -7.99
N GLY A 371 -16.33 14.81 -6.98
CA GLY A 371 -17.33 14.72 -5.91
C GLY A 371 -16.80 15.23 -4.57
N GLU A 372 -16.34 14.31 -3.73
CA GLU A 372 -15.85 14.64 -2.37
C GLU A 372 -14.43 15.22 -2.36
N VAL A 373 -13.61 14.90 -3.37
CA VAL A 373 -12.20 15.28 -3.41
C VAL A 373 -12.03 16.79 -3.47
N GLU A 374 -12.95 17.50 -4.11
CA GLU A 374 -13.01 18.97 -4.14
C GLU A 374 -13.30 19.57 -2.76
N THR A 375 -13.92 18.82 -1.85
CA THR A 375 -14.13 19.25 -0.45
C THR A 375 -12.94 18.88 0.43
N ILE A 376 -12.32 17.72 0.18
CA ILE A 376 -11.16 17.21 0.92
C ILE A 376 -9.91 18.06 0.65
N GLU A 377 -9.67 18.43 -0.60
CA GLU A 377 -8.48 19.14 -1.08
C GLU A 377 -8.78 20.18 -2.19
N PRO A 378 -9.54 21.25 -1.89
CA PRO A 378 -10.07 22.18 -2.90
C PRO A 378 -9.03 22.85 -3.80
N GLU A 379 -7.78 22.97 -3.33
CA GLU A 379 -6.70 23.62 -4.08
C GLU A 379 -6.03 22.72 -5.12
N HIS A 380 -6.12 21.38 -4.95
CA HIS A 380 -5.37 20.40 -5.73
C HIS A 380 -6.26 19.31 -6.37
N SER A 381 -7.54 19.25 -6.03
CA SER A 381 -8.50 18.27 -6.55
C SER A 381 -8.59 18.23 -8.09
N HIS A 382 -8.31 19.34 -8.77
CA HIS A 382 -8.27 19.38 -10.24
C HIS A 382 -7.19 18.48 -10.81
N VAL A 383 -6.07 18.29 -10.12
CA VAL A 383 -4.98 17.40 -10.58
C VAL A 383 -5.48 15.97 -10.67
N ARG A 384 -6.13 15.49 -9.61
CA ARG A 384 -6.68 14.14 -9.50
C ARG A 384 -7.84 13.90 -10.46
N THR A 385 -8.76 14.85 -10.57
CA THR A 385 -9.93 14.71 -11.46
C THR A 385 -9.55 14.83 -12.93
N ASP A 386 -8.53 15.60 -13.28
CA ASP A 386 -8.00 15.67 -14.65
C ASP A 386 -7.32 14.36 -15.06
N GLU A 387 -6.54 13.74 -14.16
CA GLU A 387 -5.97 12.41 -14.39
C GLU A 387 -7.06 11.35 -14.62
N TYR A 388 -8.09 11.31 -13.76
CA TYR A 388 -9.21 10.39 -13.95
C TYR A 388 -9.87 10.56 -15.33
N ARG A 389 -10.16 11.80 -15.74
CA ARG A 389 -10.75 12.08 -17.05
C ARG A 389 -9.84 11.69 -18.21
N LEU A 390 -8.54 11.97 -18.11
CA LEU A 390 -7.56 11.65 -19.14
C LEU A 390 -7.42 10.14 -19.29
N PHE A 391 -7.14 9.43 -18.20
CA PHE A 391 -6.89 7.99 -18.21
C PHE A 391 -8.15 7.19 -18.55
N GLY A 392 -9.34 7.70 -18.22
CA GLY A 392 -10.62 7.15 -18.64
C GLY A 392 -10.99 7.44 -20.10
N SER A 393 -10.23 8.26 -20.81
CA SER A 393 -10.57 8.64 -22.18
C SER A 393 -10.25 7.54 -23.21
N ASN A 394 -11.14 7.38 -24.19
CA ASN A 394 -10.93 6.46 -25.32
C ASN A 394 -9.69 6.81 -26.17
N GLU A 395 -9.24 8.07 -26.18
CA GLU A 395 -8.00 8.47 -26.86
C GLU A 395 -6.79 7.92 -26.13
N TYR A 396 -6.70 8.16 -24.82
CA TYR A 396 -5.60 7.66 -23.99
C TYR A 396 -5.53 6.12 -23.97
N ILE A 397 -6.67 5.45 -23.76
CA ILE A 397 -6.71 3.98 -23.73
C ILE A 397 -6.24 3.37 -25.06
N ARG A 398 -6.64 3.97 -26.21
CA ARG A 398 -6.16 3.51 -27.52
C ARG A 398 -4.67 3.77 -27.72
N TRP A 399 -4.19 4.94 -27.28
CA TRP A 399 -2.77 5.26 -27.30
C TRP A 399 -1.97 4.26 -26.46
N LEU A 400 -2.40 3.95 -25.24
CA LEU A 400 -1.72 2.99 -24.38
C LEU A 400 -1.70 1.58 -25.00
N LYS A 401 -2.83 1.14 -25.55
CA LYS A 401 -2.97 -0.16 -26.24
C LYS A 401 -2.21 -0.25 -27.56
N SER A 402 -1.70 0.85 -28.10
CA SER A 402 -0.85 0.82 -29.30
C SER A 402 0.52 0.17 -29.05
N GLY A 403 0.90 0.00 -27.77
CA GLY A 403 2.17 -0.63 -27.38
C GLY A 403 3.38 0.31 -27.47
N VAL A 404 3.16 1.62 -27.66
CA VAL A 404 4.22 2.65 -27.58
C VAL A 404 4.97 2.58 -26.25
N VAL A 405 4.26 2.24 -25.17
CA VAL A 405 4.83 2.02 -23.85
C VAL A 405 4.57 0.59 -23.43
N ARG A 406 5.61 -0.10 -22.96
CA ARG A 406 5.48 -1.41 -22.34
C ARG A 406 5.06 -1.24 -20.89
N THR A 407 3.86 -1.71 -20.56
CA THR A 407 3.36 -1.71 -19.17
C THR A 407 3.48 -3.06 -18.50
N SER A 408 3.51 -3.07 -17.18
CA SER A 408 3.43 -4.26 -16.33
C SER A 408 2.88 -3.87 -14.96
N SER A 409 2.88 -4.82 -14.02
CA SER A 409 2.24 -4.68 -12.71
C SER A 409 3.24 -4.91 -11.58
N MET A 410 2.96 -4.41 -10.39
CA MET A 410 3.73 -4.72 -9.18
C MET A 410 3.65 -6.20 -8.82
N ARG A 411 2.55 -6.88 -9.15
CA ARG A 411 2.41 -8.34 -9.07
C ARG A 411 3.45 -9.04 -9.95
N ASP A 412 3.65 -8.59 -11.19
CA ASP A 412 4.68 -9.14 -12.08
C ASP A 412 6.09 -8.92 -11.51
N LEU A 413 6.36 -7.73 -10.97
CA LEU A 413 7.63 -7.39 -10.32
C LEU A 413 7.88 -8.28 -9.08
N ARG A 414 6.87 -8.47 -8.23
CA ARG A 414 6.90 -9.38 -7.08
C ARG A 414 7.21 -10.81 -7.52
N ASP A 415 6.51 -11.29 -8.52
CA ASP A 415 6.68 -12.67 -8.98
C ASP A 415 8.06 -12.86 -9.64
N ALA A 416 8.57 -11.85 -10.35
CA ALA A 416 9.95 -11.84 -10.85
C ALA A 416 10.98 -11.86 -9.71
N MET A 417 10.79 -11.06 -8.67
CA MET A 417 11.63 -11.05 -7.45
C MET A 417 11.65 -12.43 -6.79
N ARG A 418 10.47 -13.02 -6.53
CA ARG A 418 10.33 -14.34 -5.91
C ARG A 418 10.99 -15.44 -6.75
N ARG A 419 10.83 -15.41 -8.08
CA ARG A 419 11.53 -16.34 -8.98
C ARG A 419 13.06 -16.19 -8.88
N ALA A 420 13.57 -14.97 -8.89
CA ALA A 420 15.01 -14.72 -8.80
C ALA A 420 15.61 -15.20 -7.47
N ARG A 421 14.87 -15.07 -6.36
CA ARG A 421 15.29 -15.58 -5.04
C ARG A 421 15.32 -17.12 -4.98
N ARG A 422 14.37 -17.81 -5.63
CA ARG A 422 14.31 -19.29 -5.65
C ARG A 422 15.36 -19.95 -6.54
N SER A 423 15.91 -19.23 -7.51
CA SER A 423 16.91 -19.75 -8.45
C SER A 423 18.36 -19.66 -7.94
N ARG A 424 18.57 -19.23 -6.69
CA ARG A 424 19.86 -19.19 -6.00
C ARG A 424 19.87 -20.22 -4.88
#